data_AF-A0A1G9LSJ7-F1
#
_entry.id   AF-A0A1G9LSJ7-F1
#
_cell.length_a   1.000
_cell.length_b   1.000
_cell.length_c   1.000
_cell.angle_alpha   90.00
_cell.angle_beta   90.00
_cell.angle_gamma   90.00
#
_symmetry.space_group_name_H-M   'P 1'
#
loop_
_entity.id
_entity.type
_entity.pdbx_description
1 polymer ?
#
loop_
_entity_poly.entity_id
_entity_poly.type
_entity_poly.pdbx_seq_one_letter_code
_entity_poly.pdbx_strand_id
1 'polypeptide(L)'
;MKALLAIFALTLTTACTQPEAGNNAVAAFDADHLATSQACFSEHPASLLEPGQTLLERGPDGIVRISSLVEGRSENLEFSIAQMPDADRQALDAAAADFFQAASAVYDVTSDTVIYHRATDGTLCTVTGDRAIGRTLMASVRSLASTE
;
A
#
# COMPACT_ATOMS: atom_id res chain seq x y z
N MET A 1 -26.05 12.20 65.87
CA MET A 1 -25.53 13.01 64.75
C MET A 1 -26.45 12.78 63.55
N LYS A 2 -27.19 13.82 63.17
CA LYS A 2 -28.15 13.87 62.06
C LYS A 2 -27.45 14.55 60.88
N ALA A 3 -27.49 13.93 59.70
CA ALA A 3 -27.89 14.54 58.43
C ALA A 3 -27.48 13.60 57.28
N LEU A 4 -28.49 12.93 56.70
CA LEU A 4 -28.47 12.48 55.31
C LEU A 4 -28.27 13.71 54.41
N LEU A 5 -27.39 13.59 53.42
CA LEU A 5 -27.57 14.30 52.15
C LEU A 5 -27.19 13.35 51.01
N ALA A 6 -28.23 12.88 50.33
CA ALA A 6 -28.14 12.23 49.04
C ALA A 6 -27.74 13.28 47.99
N ILE A 7 -26.63 13.06 47.29
CA ILE A 7 -26.28 13.81 46.10
C ILE A 7 -26.51 12.89 44.90
N PHE A 8 -27.67 13.09 44.29
CA PHE A 8 -27.95 12.73 42.90
C PHE A 8 -27.22 13.78 42.04
N ALA A 9 -26.19 13.40 41.29
CA ALA A 9 -25.55 14.32 40.35
C ALA A 9 -25.11 13.58 39.09
N LEU A 10 -26.02 13.62 38.11
CA LEU A 10 -25.82 13.65 36.67
C LEU A 10 -24.71 12.76 36.09
N THR A 11 -25.13 11.62 35.55
CA THR A 11 -24.45 10.97 34.42
C THR A 11 -24.41 11.92 33.24
N LEU A 12 -23.27 12.58 33.02
CA LEU A 12 -22.94 13.21 31.74
C LEU A 12 -22.70 12.10 30.73
N THR A 13 -23.76 11.61 30.09
CA THR A 13 -23.61 10.95 28.80
C THR A 13 -23.16 12.03 27.82
N THR A 14 -21.85 12.11 27.59
CA THR A 14 -21.33 12.75 26.38
C THR A 14 -21.88 11.95 25.22
N ALA A 15 -23.04 12.38 24.72
CA ALA A 15 -23.50 12.00 23.41
C ALA A 15 -22.40 12.45 22.46
N CYS A 16 -21.63 11.51 21.92
CA CYS A 16 -20.80 11.75 20.75
C CYS A 16 -21.76 12.23 19.66
N THR A 17 -21.85 13.55 19.48
CA THR A 17 -22.40 14.16 18.29
C THR A 17 -21.52 13.70 17.14
N GLN A 18 -21.93 12.60 16.54
CA GLN A 18 -21.38 12.10 15.29
C GLN A 18 -21.65 13.23 14.27
N PRO A 19 -20.62 13.90 13.72
CA PRO A 19 -20.87 14.81 12.63
C PRO A 19 -21.59 14.02 11.54
N GLU A 20 -22.69 14.58 11.06
CA GLU A 20 -23.45 14.07 9.94
C GLU A 20 -22.45 13.64 8.86
N ALA A 21 -22.64 12.43 8.34
CA ALA A 21 -21.89 11.93 7.21
C ALA A 21 -22.13 12.89 6.04
N GLY A 22 -21.31 13.94 5.99
CA GLY A 22 -21.07 14.72 4.80
C GLY A 22 -20.75 13.70 3.75
N ASN A 23 -21.62 13.65 2.75
CA ASN A 23 -21.58 12.78 1.62
C ASN A 23 -20.31 13.13 0.83
N ASN A 24 -19.15 12.77 1.36
CA ASN A 24 -17.95 12.54 0.59
C ASN A 24 -18.32 11.31 -0.21
N ALA A 25 -18.99 11.54 -1.34
CA ALA A 25 -18.94 10.59 -2.42
C ALA A 25 -17.44 10.35 -2.64
N VAL A 26 -16.95 9.26 -2.04
CA VAL A 26 -15.71 8.62 -2.43
C VAL A 26 -15.83 8.59 -3.94
N ALA A 27 -14.97 9.33 -4.65
CA ALA A 27 -14.92 9.27 -6.09
C ALA A 27 -14.78 7.78 -6.42
N ALA A 28 -15.90 7.20 -6.82
CA ALA A 28 -16.09 5.78 -6.80
C ALA A 28 -15.42 5.29 -8.07
N PHE A 29 -14.34 4.54 -7.89
CA PHE A 29 -13.80 3.61 -8.89
C PHE A 29 -13.79 4.21 -10.31
N ASP A 30 -12.73 4.94 -10.64
CA ASP A 30 -12.51 5.32 -12.04
C ASP A 30 -12.24 4.05 -12.87
N ALA A 31 -13.06 3.82 -13.89
CA ALA A 31 -12.97 2.67 -14.77
C ALA A 31 -11.68 2.69 -15.60
N ASP A 32 -11.05 3.86 -15.78
CA ASP A 32 -9.77 3.98 -16.48
C ASP A 32 -8.61 3.37 -15.66
N HIS A 33 -8.80 3.17 -14.34
CA HIS A 33 -7.79 2.59 -13.46
C HIS A 33 -8.07 1.11 -13.17
N LEU A 34 -9.09 0.54 -13.81
CA LEU A 34 -9.48 -0.85 -13.63
C LEU A 34 -8.30 -1.76 -13.98
N ALA A 35 -7.51 -1.43 -15.00
CA ALA A 35 -6.31 -2.18 -15.39
C ALA A 35 -5.22 -2.15 -14.30
N THR A 36 -4.97 -0.98 -13.70
CA THR A 36 -3.99 -0.85 -12.62
C THR A 36 -4.45 -1.50 -11.32
N SER A 37 -5.75 -1.45 -11.01
CA SER A 37 -6.32 -2.22 -9.91
C SER A 37 -6.33 -3.73 -10.20
N GLN A 38 -6.48 -4.16 -11.46
CA GLN A 38 -6.38 -5.57 -11.87
C GLN A 38 -4.97 -6.11 -11.76
N ALA A 39 -3.94 -5.26 -11.93
CA ALA A 39 -2.55 -5.65 -11.70
C ALA A 39 -2.35 -6.21 -10.29
N CYS A 40 -2.96 -5.60 -9.27
CA CYS A 40 -2.92 -6.05 -7.87
C CYS A 40 -3.56 -7.42 -7.58
N PHE A 41 -4.20 -8.04 -8.57
CA PHE A 41 -4.86 -9.34 -8.43
C PHE A 41 -4.42 -10.33 -9.51
N SER A 42 -3.39 -9.99 -10.26
CA SER A 42 -2.90 -10.80 -11.39
C SER A 42 -1.71 -11.66 -10.97
N GLU A 43 -1.60 -12.86 -11.55
CA GLU A 43 -0.38 -13.68 -11.42
C GLU A 43 0.82 -13.05 -12.16
N HIS A 44 0.57 -12.17 -13.14
CA HIS A 44 1.61 -11.50 -13.94
C HIS A 44 1.36 -9.99 -14.02
N PRO A 45 1.49 -9.24 -12.90
CA PRO A 45 1.07 -7.86 -12.82
C PRO A 45 1.76 -6.93 -13.84
N ALA A 46 3.05 -7.17 -14.16
CA ALA A 46 3.79 -6.30 -15.09
C ALA A 46 3.20 -6.24 -16.51
N SER A 47 2.38 -7.23 -16.91
CA SER A 47 1.68 -7.21 -18.20
C SER A 47 0.47 -6.28 -18.24
N LEU A 48 -0.01 -5.86 -17.06
CA LEU A 48 -1.14 -4.97 -16.86
C LEU A 48 -0.72 -3.58 -16.40
N LEU A 49 0.58 -3.36 -16.20
CA LEU A 49 1.15 -2.06 -15.87
C LEU A 49 1.27 -1.19 -17.12
N GLU A 50 1.00 0.10 -16.96
CA GLU A 50 1.29 1.09 -17.98
C GLU A 50 2.78 1.49 -17.98
N PRO A 51 3.31 2.01 -19.11
CA PRO A 51 4.71 2.44 -19.19
C PRO A 51 5.09 3.52 -18.17
N GLY A 52 5.95 3.15 -17.23
CA GLY A 52 6.43 3.97 -16.13
C GLY A 52 5.93 3.52 -14.76
N GLN A 53 5.01 2.54 -14.71
CA GLN A 53 4.45 2.07 -13.47
C GLN A 53 5.31 1.01 -12.77
N THR A 54 5.21 0.99 -11.45
CA THR A 54 5.80 -0.04 -10.59
C THR A 54 4.80 -0.41 -9.50
N LEU A 55 4.67 -1.71 -9.25
CA LEU A 55 3.80 -2.32 -8.26
C LEU A 55 4.66 -3.02 -7.21
N LEU A 56 4.28 -2.84 -5.94
CA LEU A 56 4.80 -3.56 -4.79
C LEU A 56 3.63 -4.19 -4.03
N GLU A 57 3.71 -5.50 -3.82
CA GLU A 57 2.77 -6.28 -3.03
C GLU A 57 3.46 -6.92 -1.83
N ARG A 58 2.80 -6.87 -0.67
CA ARG A 58 3.23 -7.56 0.54
C ARG A 58 2.05 -8.23 1.23
N GLY A 59 2.10 -9.55 1.28
CA GLY A 59 1.05 -10.41 1.83
C GLY A 59 1.35 -10.97 3.23
N PRO A 60 0.34 -11.51 3.92
CA PRO A 60 0.51 -12.26 5.18
C PRO A 60 1.18 -13.62 4.97
N ASP A 61 1.24 -14.11 3.74
CA ASP A 61 1.92 -15.35 3.32
C ASP A 61 3.46 -15.23 3.39
N GLY A 62 3.97 -14.03 3.64
CA GLY A 62 5.41 -13.76 3.69
C GLY A 62 6.05 -13.67 2.30
N ILE A 63 5.25 -13.50 1.24
CA ILE A 63 5.73 -13.23 -0.10
C ILE A 63 5.69 -11.72 -0.37
N VAL A 64 6.76 -11.21 -0.97
CA VAL A 64 6.82 -9.86 -1.53
C VAL A 64 6.94 -9.96 -3.04
N ARG A 65 6.01 -9.35 -3.77
CA ARG A 65 6.04 -9.30 -5.24
C ARG A 65 6.30 -7.88 -5.69
N ILE A 66 7.17 -7.75 -6.68
CA ILE A 66 7.51 -6.46 -7.28
C ILE A 66 7.41 -6.61 -8.79
N SER A 67 6.56 -5.80 -9.40
CA SER A 67 6.38 -5.77 -10.84
C SER A 67 6.64 -4.37 -11.37
N SER A 68 7.30 -4.26 -12.52
CA SER A 68 7.65 -2.96 -13.08
C SER A 68 7.56 -3.00 -14.60
N LEU A 69 7.07 -1.91 -15.20
CA LEU A 69 7.23 -1.60 -16.61
C LEU A 69 7.89 -0.23 -16.74
N VAL A 70 9.20 -0.15 -16.50
CA VAL A 70 9.95 1.11 -16.48
C VAL A 70 11.04 1.06 -17.55
N GLU A 71 11.20 2.14 -18.31
CA GLU A 71 12.20 2.26 -19.38
C GLU A 71 12.10 1.12 -20.44
N GLY A 72 10.88 0.65 -20.70
CA GLY A 72 10.61 -0.43 -21.67
C GLY A 72 11.00 -1.83 -21.18
N ARG A 73 11.39 -1.98 -19.91
CA ARG A 73 11.72 -3.27 -19.29
C ARG A 73 10.56 -3.72 -18.40
N SER A 74 9.97 -4.87 -18.76
CA SER A 74 8.96 -5.56 -17.96
C SER A 74 9.65 -6.59 -17.06
N GLU A 75 9.44 -6.48 -15.75
CA GLU A 75 10.04 -7.37 -14.75
C GLU A 75 9.00 -7.77 -13.71
N ASN A 76 9.04 -9.03 -13.28
CA ASN A 76 8.30 -9.55 -12.14
C ASN A 76 9.31 -10.26 -11.24
N LEU A 77 9.40 -9.82 -9.98
CA LEU A 77 10.27 -10.39 -8.96
C LEU A 77 9.41 -10.88 -7.81
N GLU A 78 9.72 -12.07 -7.30
CA GLU A 78 9.05 -12.65 -6.15
C GLU A 78 10.11 -13.02 -5.11
N PHE A 79 9.87 -12.62 -3.86
CA PHE A 79 10.76 -12.88 -2.74
C PHE A 79 10.00 -13.61 -1.65
N SER A 80 10.49 -14.81 -1.29
CA SER A 80 9.99 -15.55 -0.13
C SER A 80 10.77 -15.13 1.12
N ILE A 81 10.17 -14.26 1.94
CA ILE A 81 10.83 -13.67 3.12
C ILE A 81 11.35 -14.75 4.09
N ALA A 82 10.66 -15.89 4.16
CA ALA A 82 11.04 -17.01 5.02
C ALA A 82 12.32 -17.74 4.55
N GLN A 83 12.70 -17.59 3.28
CA GLN A 83 13.83 -18.27 2.65
C GLN A 83 15.04 -17.35 2.43
N MET A 84 14.88 -16.04 2.67
CA MET A 84 15.95 -15.07 2.49
C MET A 84 16.94 -15.06 3.68
N PRO A 85 18.24 -14.83 3.42
CA PRO A 85 19.19 -14.43 4.46
C PRO A 85 18.71 -13.19 5.21
N ASP A 86 19.00 -13.10 6.52
CA ASP A 86 18.54 -11.98 7.36
C ASP A 86 18.95 -10.60 6.80
N ALA A 87 20.15 -10.49 6.24
CA ALA A 87 20.65 -9.26 5.64
C ALA A 87 19.84 -8.84 4.40
N ASP A 88 19.54 -9.79 3.51
CA ASP A 88 18.77 -9.51 2.29
C ASP A 88 17.31 -9.22 2.62
N ARG A 89 16.74 -9.91 3.62
CA ARG A 89 15.41 -9.61 4.15
C ARG A 89 15.33 -8.17 4.66
N GLN A 90 16.29 -7.75 5.48
CA GLN A 90 16.34 -6.38 6.02
C GLN A 90 16.49 -5.34 4.90
N ALA A 91 17.29 -5.64 3.87
CA ALA A 91 17.45 -4.76 2.72
C ALA A 91 16.16 -4.65 1.90
N LEU A 92 15.44 -5.76 1.69
CA LEU A 92 14.13 -5.76 1.03
C LEU A 92 13.09 -4.98 1.84
N ASP A 93 13.06 -5.17 3.17
CA ASP A 93 12.18 -4.43 4.07
C ASP A 93 12.45 -2.92 4.03
N ALA A 94 13.73 -2.51 4.01
CA ALA A 94 14.11 -1.11 3.87
C ALA A 94 13.68 -0.54 2.51
N ALA A 95 13.93 -1.25 1.41
CA ALA A 95 13.51 -0.82 0.08
C ALA A 95 11.99 -0.67 -0.05
N ALA A 96 11.23 -1.60 0.54
CA ALA A 96 9.77 -1.52 0.59
C ALA A 96 9.29 -0.33 1.43
N ALA A 97 9.92 -0.09 2.60
CA ALA A 97 9.58 1.04 3.45
C ALA A 97 9.84 2.39 2.74
N ASP A 98 11.00 2.54 2.10
CA ASP A 98 11.37 3.73 1.33
C ASP A 98 10.38 3.96 0.17
N PHE A 99 9.99 2.90 -0.53
CA PHE A 99 8.97 2.96 -1.57
C PHE A 99 7.63 3.46 -1.03
N PHE A 100 7.12 2.87 0.05
CA PHE A 100 5.85 3.29 0.63
C PHE A 100 5.90 4.73 1.13
N GLN A 101 7.00 5.15 1.76
CA GLN A 101 7.19 6.52 2.21
C GLN A 101 7.18 7.50 1.03
N ALA A 102 7.92 7.20 -0.04
CA ALA A 102 7.97 8.05 -1.23
C ALA A 102 6.60 8.11 -1.93
N ALA A 103 5.92 6.97 -2.08
CA ALA A 103 4.59 6.90 -2.68
C ALA A 103 3.57 7.70 -1.86
N SER A 104 3.59 7.60 -0.53
CA SER A 104 2.71 8.39 0.34
C SER A 104 2.99 9.89 0.27
N ALA A 105 4.24 10.30 0.02
CA ALA A 105 4.59 11.71 -0.11
C ALA A 105 4.02 12.37 -1.38
N VAL A 106 3.73 11.59 -2.41
CA VAL A 106 3.17 12.07 -3.69
C VAL A 106 1.71 11.62 -3.90
N TYR A 107 1.11 10.96 -2.91
CA TYR A 107 -0.27 10.50 -2.99
C TYR A 107 -1.25 11.69 -2.97
N ASP A 108 -2.10 11.72 -3.99
CA ASP A 108 -3.20 12.67 -4.11
C ASP A 108 -4.45 11.88 -4.50
N VAL A 109 -5.52 12.00 -3.71
CA VAL A 109 -6.81 11.32 -3.91
C VAL A 109 -7.51 11.69 -5.22
N THR A 110 -7.08 12.77 -5.86
CA THR A 110 -7.61 13.25 -7.14
C THR A 110 -6.78 12.80 -8.34
N SER A 111 -5.72 12.01 -8.10
CA SER A 111 -4.83 11.50 -9.15
C SER A 111 -4.53 10.01 -9.00
N ASP A 112 -3.97 9.47 -10.08
CA ASP A 112 -3.72 8.03 -10.24
C ASP A 112 -2.23 7.74 -10.07
N THR A 113 -1.48 8.77 -9.67
CA THR A 113 -0.04 8.70 -9.47
C THR A 113 0.32 7.58 -8.51
N VAL A 114 -0.51 7.36 -7.49
CA VAL A 114 -0.34 6.28 -6.53
C VAL A 114 -1.69 5.66 -6.18
N ILE A 115 -1.78 4.34 -6.32
CA ILE A 115 -2.97 3.56 -5.99
C ILE A 115 -2.61 2.58 -4.89
N TYR A 116 -3.39 2.59 -3.81
CA TYR A 116 -3.31 1.63 -2.73
C TYR A 116 -4.50 0.67 -2.81
N HIS A 117 -4.23 -0.63 -2.78
CA HIS A 117 -5.26 -1.66 -2.68
C HIS A 117 -4.95 -2.61 -1.53
N ARG A 118 -5.95 -2.90 -0.71
CA ARG A 118 -5.86 -3.90 0.36
C ARG A 118 -6.81 -5.05 0.05
N ALA A 119 -6.25 -6.23 -0.18
CA ALA A 119 -7.03 -7.44 -0.42
C ALA A 119 -7.63 -8.00 0.87
N THR A 120 -8.62 -8.88 0.73
CA THR A 120 -9.37 -9.48 1.85
C THR A 120 -8.50 -10.33 2.77
N ASP A 121 -7.46 -10.95 2.23
CA ASP A 121 -6.45 -11.70 2.98
C ASP A 121 -5.52 -10.80 3.81
N GLY A 122 -5.55 -9.48 3.58
CA GLY A 122 -4.71 -8.50 4.24
C GLY A 122 -3.49 -8.07 3.43
N THR A 123 -3.30 -8.61 2.21
CA THR A 123 -2.25 -8.19 1.29
C THR A 123 -2.40 -6.72 0.93
N LEU A 124 -1.30 -5.97 1.05
CA LEU A 124 -1.22 -4.59 0.59
C LEU A 124 -0.53 -4.57 -0.77
N CYS A 125 -1.25 -4.11 -1.79
CA CYS A 125 -0.71 -3.76 -3.09
C CYS A 125 -0.61 -2.24 -3.21
N THR A 126 0.47 -1.76 -3.80
CA THR A 126 0.64 -0.35 -4.14
C THR A 126 1.20 -0.24 -5.54
N VAL A 127 0.54 0.54 -6.40
CA VAL A 127 1.06 0.90 -7.71
C VAL A 127 1.41 2.37 -7.72
N THR A 128 2.56 2.72 -8.29
CA THR A 128 2.95 4.11 -8.56
C THR A 128 3.22 4.30 -10.04
N GLY A 129 2.74 5.41 -10.61
CA GLY A 129 3.12 5.93 -11.91
C GLY A 129 4.36 6.84 -11.87
N ASP A 130 4.91 7.11 -10.69
CA ASP A 130 6.13 7.90 -10.55
C ASP A 130 7.37 7.05 -10.91
N ARG A 131 7.97 7.37 -12.05
CA ARG A 131 9.16 6.66 -12.57
C ARG A 131 10.38 6.76 -11.67
N ALA A 132 10.54 7.84 -10.90
CA ALA A 132 11.69 8.00 -10.02
C ALA A 132 11.56 7.07 -8.81
N ILE A 133 10.36 6.96 -8.25
CA ILE A 133 10.05 6.02 -7.16
C ILE A 133 10.26 4.58 -7.65
N GLY A 134 9.67 4.22 -8.81
CA GLY A 134 9.80 2.88 -9.39
C GLY A 134 11.24 2.48 -9.66
N ARG A 135 12.05 3.36 -10.27
CA ARG A 135 13.48 3.07 -10.51
C ARG A 135 14.28 2.87 -9.23
N THR A 136 13.99 3.64 -8.20
CA THR A 136 14.67 3.54 -6.91
C THR A 136 14.41 2.16 -6.29
N LEU A 137 13.14 1.73 -6.26
CA LEU A 137 12.79 0.38 -5.78
C LEU A 137 13.49 -0.70 -6.61
N MET A 138 13.37 -0.64 -7.94
CA MET A 138 13.94 -1.65 -8.83
C MET A 138 15.47 -1.73 -8.75
N ALA A 139 16.16 -0.61 -8.55
CA ALA A 139 17.60 -0.60 -8.32
C ALA A 139 17.97 -1.37 -7.05
N SER A 140 17.26 -1.14 -5.95
CA SER A 140 17.50 -1.80 -4.66
C SER A 140 17.25 -3.30 -4.73
N VAL A 141 16.16 -3.74 -5.37
CA VAL A 141 15.78 -5.17 -5.34
C VAL A 141 16.51 -6.01 -6.38
N ARG A 142 16.98 -5.42 -7.48
CA ARG A 142 17.85 -6.12 -8.44
C ARG A 142 19.20 -6.52 -7.84
N SER A 143 19.74 -5.73 -6.91
CA SER A 143 20.96 -6.14 -6.18
C SER A 143 20.74 -7.33 -5.25
N LEU A 144 19.50 -7.59 -4.83
CA LEU A 144 19.16 -8.75 -4.00
C LEU A 144 19.01 -10.00 -4.88
N ALA A 145 18.31 -9.88 -6.01
CA ALA A 145 18.06 -10.97 -6.95
C ALA A 145 19.34 -11.49 -7.67
N SER A 146 20.44 -10.73 -7.65
CA SER A 146 21.73 -11.17 -8.20
C SER A 146 22.56 -12.06 -7.25
N THR A 147 22.03 -12.38 -6.06
CA THR A 147 22.74 -13.12 -5.01
C THR A 147 22.30 -14.59 -4.91
N GLU A 148 21.37 -15.02 -5.78
CA GLU A 148 20.98 -16.43 -5.94
C GLU A 148 21.90 -17.22 -6.88
#